data_AF-A0A080WNN5-F1
#
_entry.id   AF-A0A080WNN5-F1
#
_cell.length_a   1.000
_cell.length_b   1.000
_cell.length_c   1.000
_cell.angle_alpha   90.00
_cell.angle_beta   90.00
_cell.angle_gamma   90.00
#
_symmetry.space_group_name_H-M   'P 1'
#
loop_
_entity.id
_entity.type
_entity.pdbx_description
1 polymer ?
#
loop_
_entity_poly.entity_id
_entity_poly.type
_entity_poly.pdbx_seq_one_letter_code
_entity_poly.pdbx_strand_id
1 'polypeptide(L)'
;MSLEPPTYLTSLQNNIRARPIPWEGAVRAGNITEEQLKRVKAVDKVRKDSRQKTIEKDVAAYTSLLAGNGSEKSILESATRRTDIIQYILVLAGDLISDVPALTSALVESSESYRHFLPLLTNSTNSEDPIPLLTSSLLANLVSASLRATPKTSPKDEVALPKLYAYLSTLTKSADTGLQDIGVQGYSALLRTKRSREIFWKERNNTVEPLIGILRAAAGPTKDNGSSLGGSRAGETGISGGVGIQLLYHVLLVLWQLSFEGDLIGAQLES
;
A
#
# COMPACT_ATOMS: atom_id res chain seq x y z
N MET A 1 -10.51 -6.38 11.59
CA MET A 1 -10.92 -4.96 11.55
C MET A 1 -10.25 -4.33 10.34
N SER A 2 -11.04 -3.75 9.43
CA SER A 2 -10.53 -2.97 8.29
C SER A 2 -10.42 -1.52 8.75
N LEU A 3 -9.26 -0.89 8.55
CA LEU A 3 -9.12 0.55 8.76
C LEU A 3 -9.82 1.28 7.61
N GLU A 4 -10.29 2.49 7.87
CA GLU A 4 -10.83 3.34 6.82
C GLU A 4 -9.72 3.76 5.86
N PRO A 5 -9.93 3.68 4.53
CA PRO A 5 -8.93 4.10 3.57
C PRO A 5 -8.53 5.57 3.78
N PRO A 6 -7.24 5.91 3.68
CA PRO A 6 -6.78 7.30 3.79
C PRO A 6 -7.49 8.21 2.78
N THR A 7 -8.01 9.35 3.26
CA THR A 7 -8.75 10.32 2.43
C THR A 7 -7.92 10.83 1.25
N TYR A 8 -6.63 11.09 1.48
CA TYR A 8 -5.70 11.50 0.43
C TYR A 8 -5.59 10.45 -0.69
N LEU A 9 -5.39 9.18 -0.33
CA LEU A 9 -5.27 8.09 -1.29
C LEU A 9 -6.56 7.92 -2.10
N THR A 10 -7.73 7.99 -1.44
CA THR A 10 -9.04 7.92 -2.10
C THR A 10 -9.22 9.07 -3.10
N SER A 11 -8.82 10.29 -2.71
CA SER A 11 -8.91 11.47 -3.57
C SER A 11 -8.00 11.38 -4.79
N LEU A 12 -6.76 10.91 -4.59
CA LEU A 12 -5.79 10.65 -5.67
C LEU A 12 -6.32 9.61 -6.66
N GLN A 13 -6.83 8.48 -6.16
CA GLN A 13 -7.41 7.43 -7.00
C GLN A 13 -8.61 7.96 -7.81
N ASN A 14 -9.49 8.74 -7.18
CA ASN A 14 -10.64 9.34 -7.86
C ASN A 14 -10.21 10.31 -8.98
N ASN A 15 -9.17 11.12 -8.72
CA ASN A 15 -8.62 12.01 -9.75
C ASN A 15 -8.06 11.21 -10.95
N ILE A 16 -7.35 10.12 -10.68
CA ILE A 16 -6.81 9.25 -11.75
C ILE A 16 -7.94 8.58 -12.54
N ARG A 17 -9.00 8.09 -11.88
CA ARG A 17 -10.17 7.49 -12.55
C ARG A 17 -10.89 8.48 -13.49
N ALA A 18 -10.87 9.76 -13.15
CA ALA A 18 -11.52 10.81 -13.94
C ALA A 18 -10.73 11.20 -15.20
N ARG A 19 -9.41 10.94 -15.25
CA ARG A 19 -8.56 11.31 -16.39
C ARG A 19 -8.86 10.42 -17.61
N PRO A 20 -9.10 10.99 -18.79
CA PRO A 20 -9.27 10.20 -20.00
C PRO A 20 -7.94 9.58 -20.45
N ILE A 21 -7.97 8.32 -20.88
CA ILE A 21 -6.79 7.60 -21.38
C ILE A 21 -6.96 7.32 -22.87
N PRO A 22 -6.00 7.70 -23.73
CA PRO A 22 -6.06 7.42 -25.16
C PRO A 22 -5.65 5.96 -25.42
N TRP A 23 -6.53 5.02 -25.05
CA TRP A 23 -6.30 3.58 -25.14
C TRP A 23 -5.96 3.12 -26.56
N GLU A 24 -6.71 3.58 -27.55
CA GLU A 24 -6.48 3.23 -28.96
C GLU A 24 -5.12 3.74 -29.46
N GLY A 25 -4.67 4.90 -28.96
CA GLY A 25 -3.34 5.42 -29.25
C GLY A 25 -2.25 4.55 -28.61
N ALA A 26 -2.51 4.01 -27.42
CA ALA A 26 -1.57 3.10 -26.74
C ALA A 26 -1.41 1.77 -27.46
N VAL A 27 -2.51 1.20 -27.99
CA VAL A 27 -2.48 -0.02 -28.81
C VAL A 27 -1.73 0.22 -30.12
N ARG A 28 -2.07 1.28 -30.85
CA ARG A 28 -1.40 1.61 -32.13
C ARG A 28 0.10 1.86 -31.97
N ALA A 29 0.51 2.42 -30.84
CA ALA A 29 1.91 2.65 -30.51
C ALA A 29 2.63 1.41 -29.94
N GLY A 30 1.95 0.26 -29.81
CA GLY A 30 2.53 -0.98 -29.29
C GLY A 30 2.82 -0.97 -27.79
N ASN A 31 2.25 -0.03 -27.02
CA ASN A 31 2.45 0.04 -25.56
C ASN A 31 1.55 -0.94 -24.80
N ILE A 32 0.46 -1.40 -25.40
CA ILE A 32 -0.42 -2.46 -24.87
C ILE A 32 -0.95 -3.27 -26.05
N THR A 33 -1.35 -4.52 -25.81
CA THR A 33 -1.98 -5.36 -26.85
C THR A 33 -3.48 -5.11 -26.94
N GLU A 34 -4.09 -5.48 -28.07
CA GLU A 34 -5.53 -5.38 -28.26
C GLU A 34 -6.30 -6.29 -27.27
N GLU A 35 -5.78 -7.48 -27.00
CA GLU A 35 -6.32 -8.39 -25.99
C GLU A 35 -6.24 -7.81 -24.57
N GLN A 36 -5.12 -7.15 -24.21
CA GLN A 36 -5.00 -6.44 -22.94
C GLN A 36 -6.05 -5.33 -22.83
N LEU A 37 -6.23 -4.53 -23.88
CA LEU A 37 -7.23 -3.47 -23.90
C LEU A 37 -8.66 -4.02 -23.77
N LYS A 38 -8.99 -5.08 -24.51
CA LYS A 38 -10.29 -5.73 -24.47
C LYS A 38 -10.64 -6.21 -23.06
N ARG A 39 -9.68 -6.83 -22.36
CA ARG A 39 -9.85 -7.29 -20.97
C ARG A 39 -10.02 -6.11 -20.01
N VAL A 40 -9.24 -5.05 -20.15
CA VAL A 40 -9.41 -3.83 -19.34
C VAL A 40 -10.81 -3.24 -19.55
N LYS A 41 -11.25 -3.04 -20.79
CA LYS A 41 -12.59 -2.49 -21.10
C LYS A 41 -13.74 -3.35 -20.56
N ALA A 42 -13.55 -4.67 -20.43
CA ALA A 42 -14.58 -5.57 -19.92
C ALA A 42 -14.86 -5.40 -18.41
N VAL A 43 -13.91 -4.83 -17.66
CA VAL A 43 -14.01 -4.61 -16.21
C VAL A 43 -13.95 -3.13 -15.82
N ASP A 44 -13.60 -2.27 -16.77
CA ASP A 44 -13.51 -0.82 -16.57
C ASP A 44 -14.90 -0.18 -16.52
N LYS A 45 -15.13 0.68 -15.51
CA LYS A 45 -16.38 1.45 -15.32
C LYS A 45 -17.67 0.61 -15.32
N VAL A 46 -17.57 -0.70 -15.11
CA VAL A 46 -18.73 -1.59 -14.92
C VAL A 46 -19.11 -1.68 -13.43
N ARG A 47 -20.38 -1.99 -13.16
CA ARG A 47 -20.89 -2.23 -11.79
C ARG A 47 -20.16 -3.40 -11.14
N LYS A 48 -20.00 -3.34 -9.81
CA LYS A 48 -19.27 -4.35 -9.00
C LYS A 48 -19.69 -5.79 -9.31
N ASP A 49 -20.99 -6.10 -9.26
CA ASP A 49 -21.47 -7.46 -9.52
C ASP A 49 -21.16 -7.96 -10.94
N SER A 50 -21.20 -7.07 -11.92
CA SER A 50 -20.85 -7.41 -13.31
C SER A 50 -19.36 -7.65 -13.44
N ARG A 51 -18.54 -6.83 -12.75
CA ARG A 51 -17.09 -6.94 -12.70
C ARG A 51 -16.67 -8.29 -12.14
N GLN A 52 -17.25 -8.65 -10.99
CA GLN A 52 -17.02 -9.93 -10.31
C GLN A 52 -17.30 -11.09 -11.26
N LYS A 53 -18.51 -11.14 -11.84
CA LYS A 53 -18.89 -12.20 -12.79
C LYS A 53 -17.98 -12.29 -14.00
N THR A 54 -17.51 -11.16 -14.54
CA THR A 54 -16.59 -11.15 -15.68
C THR A 54 -15.23 -11.75 -15.31
N ILE A 55 -14.71 -11.42 -14.13
CA ILE A 55 -13.39 -11.89 -13.68
C ILE A 55 -13.46 -13.36 -13.27
N GLU A 56 -14.50 -13.78 -12.56
CA GLU A 56 -14.68 -15.16 -12.11
C GLU A 56 -14.80 -16.16 -13.26
N LYS A 57 -15.29 -15.73 -14.42
CA LYS A 57 -15.32 -16.56 -15.64
C LYS A 57 -13.92 -16.89 -16.17
N ASP A 58 -12.92 -16.06 -15.91
CA ASP A 58 -11.58 -16.21 -16.47
C ASP A 58 -10.50 -15.62 -15.54
N VAL A 59 -10.44 -16.14 -14.31
CA VAL A 59 -9.49 -15.66 -13.29
C VAL A 59 -8.04 -15.77 -13.75
N ALA A 60 -7.71 -16.85 -14.47
CA ALA A 60 -6.38 -17.10 -14.98
C ALA A 60 -5.91 -15.97 -15.90
N ALA A 61 -6.76 -15.52 -16.83
CA ALA A 61 -6.33 -14.48 -17.74
C ALA A 61 -6.26 -13.08 -17.11
N TYR A 62 -7.09 -12.76 -16.11
CA TYR A 62 -6.91 -11.52 -15.33
C TYR A 62 -5.67 -11.58 -14.43
N THR A 63 -5.31 -12.78 -13.97
CA THR A 63 -4.04 -13.00 -13.27
C THR A 63 -2.86 -12.75 -14.22
N SER A 64 -2.88 -13.31 -15.44
CA SER A 64 -1.87 -13.04 -16.48
C SER A 64 -1.84 -11.58 -16.91
N LEU A 65 -2.99 -10.91 -16.99
CA LEU A 65 -3.06 -9.48 -17.32
C LEU A 65 -2.23 -8.64 -16.35
N LEU A 66 -2.33 -8.92 -15.05
CA LEU A 66 -1.68 -8.13 -13.98
C LEU A 66 -0.27 -8.62 -13.63
N ALA A 67 -0.05 -9.93 -13.54
CA ALA A 67 1.21 -10.53 -13.11
C ALA A 67 2.07 -11.09 -14.25
N GLY A 68 1.50 -11.25 -15.45
CA GLY A 68 2.13 -12.02 -16.53
C GLY A 68 2.06 -13.53 -16.29
N ASN A 69 2.49 -14.31 -17.27
CA ASN A 69 2.55 -15.78 -17.15
C ASN A 69 3.77 -16.39 -17.88
N GLY A 70 4.86 -15.63 -18.01
CA GLY A 70 6.10 -16.04 -18.67
C GLY A 70 6.02 -16.06 -20.20
N SER A 71 4.89 -16.46 -20.79
CA SER A 71 4.65 -16.35 -22.24
C SER A 71 4.11 -14.98 -22.65
N GLU A 72 3.28 -14.37 -21.81
CA GLU A 72 2.68 -13.06 -22.05
C GLU A 72 3.18 -12.04 -21.02
N LYS A 73 3.46 -10.84 -21.53
CA LYS A 73 3.80 -9.68 -20.70
C LYS A 73 2.57 -9.22 -19.95
N SER A 74 2.76 -8.84 -18.68
CA SER A 74 1.72 -8.11 -17.95
C SER A 74 1.46 -6.75 -18.63
N ILE A 75 0.27 -6.19 -18.40
CA ILE A 75 -0.04 -4.85 -18.91
C ILE A 75 0.91 -3.77 -18.34
N LEU A 76 1.41 -3.97 -17.12
CA LEU A 76 2.40 -3.08 -16.49
C LEU A 76 3.76 -3.14 -17.18
N GLU A 77 4.16 -4.34 -17.62
CA GLU A 77 5.39 -4.52 -18.41
C GLU A 77 5.25 -3.93 -19.81
N SER A 78 4.10 -4.11 -20.46
CA SER A 78 3.84 -3.51 -21.78
C SER A 78 3.83 -1.98 -21.68
N ALA A 79 3.16 -1.43 -20.66
CA ALA A 79 2.91 0.02 -20.53
C ALA A 79 4.05 0.80 -19.85
N THR A 80 5.27 0.26 -19.75
CA THR A 80 6.42 0.87 -19.04
C THR A 80 6.71 2.33 -19.41
N ARG A 81 6.42 2.75 -20.66
CA ARG A 81 6.63 4.12 -21.15
C ARG A 81 5.43 5.05 -20.96
N ARG A 82 4.33 4.56 -20.38
CA ARG A 82 3.03 5.24 -20.28
C ARG A 82 2.60 5.32 -18.81
N THR A 83 3.10 6.34 -18.13
CA THR A 83 2.84 6.58 -16.69
C THR A 83 1.34 6.75 -16.39
N ASP A 84 0.59 7.36 -17.31
CA ASP A 84 -0.88 7.50 -17.25
C ASP A 84 -1.58 6.13 -17.20
N ILE A 85 -1.14 5.19 -18.04
CA ILE A 85 -1.66 3.82 -18.07
C ILE A 85 -1.26 3.07 -16.81
N ILE A 86 0.01 3.15 -16.39
CA ILE A 86 0.49 2.48 -15.16
C ILE A 86 -0.34 2.92 -13.96
N GLN A 87 -0.50 4.23 -13.75
CA GLN A 87 -1.29 4.78 -12.65
C GLN A 87 -2.72 4.25 -12.69
N TYR A 88 -3.38 4.28 -13.85
CA TYR A 88 -4.75 3.79 -13.98
C TYR A 88 -4.88 2.30 -13.71
N ILE A 89 -3.95 1.49 -14.23
CA ILE A 89 -3.94 0.05 -14.00
C ILE A 89 -3.71 -0.26 -12.53
N LEU A 90 -2.84 0.48 -11.82
CA LEU A 90 -2.65 0.27 -10.38
C LEU A 90 -3.94 0.56 -9.60
N VAL A 91 -4.67 1.63 -9.95
CA VAL A 91 -5.98 1.94 -9.34
C VAL A 91 -6.99 0.83 -9.66
N LEU A 92 -7.10 0.45 -10.94
CA LEU A 92 -8.01 -0.61 -11.37
C LEU A 92 -7.69 -1.93 -10.66
N ALA A 93 -6.42 -2.33 -10.61
CA ALA A 93 -5.96 -3.54 -9.93
C ALA A 93 -6.35 -3.53 -8.45
N GLY A 94 -6.18 -2.39 -7.76
CA GLY A 94 -6.63 -2.19 -6.39
C GLY A 94 -8.13 -2.46 -6.22
N ASP A 95 -8.95 -1.95 -7.14
CA ASP A 95 -10.39 -2.20 -7.17
C ASP A 95 -10.68 -3.69 -7.42
N LEU A 96 -9.99 -4.31 -8.39
CA LEU A 96 -10.23 -5.72 -8.77
C LEU A 96 -9.93 -6.68 -7.61
N ILE A 97 -8.81 -6.49 -6.91
CA ILE A 97 -8.42 -7.37 -5.79
C ILE A 97 -9.31 -7.17 -4.55
N SER A 98 -9.90 -5.97 -4.41
CA SER A 98 -10.84 -5.67 -3.34
C SER A 98 -12.22 -6.26 -3.62
N ASP A 99 -12.62 -6.29 -4.90
CA ASP A 99 -13.93 -6.76 -5.32
C ASP A 99 -13.98 -8.27 -5.55
N VAL A 100 -12.88 -8.92 -5.96
CA VAL A 100 -12.86 -10.32 -6.39
C VAL A 100 -11.83 -11.13 -5.58
N PRO A 101 -12.24 -11.76 -4.45
CA PRO A 101 -11.33 -12.57 -3.64
C PRO A 101 -10.63 -13.69 -4.42
N ALA A 102 -11.30 -14.31 -5.40
CA ALA A 102 -10.73 -15.36 -6.23
C ALA A 102 -9.52 -14.86 -7.05
N LEU A 103 -9.57 -13.63 -7.57
CA LEU A 103 -8.44 -13.02 -8.26
C LEU A 103 -7.29 -12.74 -7.30
N THR A 104 -7.59 -12.26 -6.10
CA THR A 104 -6.59 -12.03 -5.05
C THR A 104 -5.87 -13.32 -4.68
N SER A 105 -6.61 -14.41 -4.47
CA SER A 105 -6.02 -15.73 -4.21
C SER A 105 -5.14 -16.20 -5.36
N ALA A 106 -5.61 -16.11 -6.60
CA ALA A 106 -4.81 -16.50 -7.77
C ALA A 106 -3.53 -15.66 -7.92
N LEU A 107 -3.61 -14.34 -7.68
CA LEU A 107 -2.45 -13.45 -7.65
C LEU A 107 -1.52 -13.73 -6.48
N VAL A 108 -2.01 -14.23 -5.35
CA VAL A 108 -1.20 -14.66 -4.20
C VAL A 108 -0.60 -16.05 -4.41
N GLU A 109 -1.15 -16.89 -5.27
CA GLU A 109 -0.62 -18.23 -5.56
C GLU A 109 0.42 -18.23 -6.68
N SER A 110 0.32 -17.28 -7.63
CA SER A 110 1.26 -17.18 -8.75
C SER A 110 2.74 -17.12 -8.31
N SER A 111 3.65 -17.74 -9.06
CA SER A 111 5.09 -17.65 -8.78
C SER A 111 5.66 -16.27 -9.12
N GLU A 112 5.05 -15.59 -10.11
CA GLU A 112 5.46 -14.28 -10.63
C GLU A 112 4.81 -13.11 -9.88
N SER A 113 4.07 -13.40 -8.80
CA SER A 113 3.47 -12.37 -7.94
C SER A 113 4.54 -11.35 -7.51
N TYR A 114 4.20 -10.07 -7.61
CA TYR A 114 5.04 -8.94 -7.21
C TYR A 114 6.16 -8.56 -8.19
N ARG A 115 6.56 -9.43 -9.14
CA ARG A 115 7.72 -9.17 -10.03
C ARG A 115 7.65 -7.82 -10.72
N HIS A 116 6.47 -7.46 -11.24
CA HIS A 116 6.26 -6.18 -11.94
C HIS A 116 5.97 -5.01 -11.02
N PHE A 117 5.52 -5.27 -9.80
CA PHE A 117 5.13 -4.24 -8.84
C PHE A 117 6.34 -3.77 -8.04
N LEU A 118 7.26 -4.66 -7.65
CA LEU A 118 8.42 -4.30 -6.81
C LEU A 118 9.32 -3.22 -7.43
N PRO A 119 9.64 -3.23 -8.73
CA PRO A 119 10.42 -2.15 -9.34
C PRO A 119 9.71 -0.80 -9.32
N LEU A 120 8.37 -0.78 -9.33
CA LEU A 120 7.58 0.45 -9.32
C LEU A 120 7.64 1.18 -7.97
N LEU A 121 7.94 0.48 -6.87
CA LEU A 121 8.18 1.10 -5.56
C LEU A 121 9.40 2.01 -5.56
N THR A 122 10.41 1.69 -6.37
CA THR A 122 11.69 2.41 -6.43
C THR A 122 11.80 3.34 -7.64
N ASN A 123 10.71 3.52 -8.39
CA ASN A 123 10.72 4.32 -9.63
C ASN A 123 10.88 5.83 -9.37
N SER A 124 10.74 6.28 -8.13
CA SER A 124 10.85 7.68 -7.75
C SER A 124 11.37 7.82 -6.34
N THR A 125 12.13 8.90 -6.09
CA THR A 125 12.57 9.32 -4.76
C THR A 125 11.58 10.29 -4.11
N ASN A 126 10.57 10.76 -4.85
CA ASN A 126 9.52 11.60 -4.32
C ASN A 126 8.43 10.73 -3.67
N SER A 127 8.18 10.93 -2.38
CA SER A 127 7.16 10.22 -1.60
C SER A 127 5.73 10.50 -2.07
N GLU A 128 5.49 11.65 -2.72
CA GLU A 128 4.20 12.04 -3.29
C GLU A 128 3.95 11.48 -4.70
N ASP A 129 4.93 10.81 -5.31
CA ASP A 129 4.75 10.23 -6.63
C ASP A 129 3.63 9.17 -6.60
N PRO A 130 2.57 9.33 -7.42
CA PRO A 130 1.45 8.40 -7.43
C PRO A 130 1.84 6.95 -7.71
N ILE A 131 2.87 6.69 -8.53
CA ILE A 131 3.22 5.32 -8.93
C ILE A 131 3.72 4.49 -7.74
N PRO A 132 4.79 4.88 -7.02
CA PRO A 132 5.20 4.18 -5.81
C PRO A 132 4.09 4.10 -4.75
N LEU A 133 3.32 5.17 -4.58
CA LEU A 133 2.28 5.24 -3.56
C LEU A 133 1.16 4.21 -3.82
N LEU A 134 0.60 4.20 -5.03
CA LEU A 134 -0.43 3.23 -5.44
C LEU A 134 0.11 1.81 -5.44
N THR A 135 1.36 1.63 -5.89
CA THR A 135 2.03 0.32 -5.89
C THR A 135 2.17 -0.22 -4.47
N SER A 136 2.58 0.62 -3.51
CA SER A 136 2.73 0.23 -2.11
C SER A 136 1.41 -0.21 -1.48
N SER A 137 0.32 0.50 -1.78
CA SER A 137 -1.02 0.15 -1.30
C SER A 137 -1.49 -1.19 -1.88
N LEU A 138 -1.34 -1.37 -3.19
CA LEU A 138 -1.70 -2.63 -3.86
C LEU A 138 -0.88 -3.81 -3.33
N LEU A 139 0.44 -3.65 -3.24
CA LEU A 139 1.33 -4.68 -2.72
C LEU A 139 1.07 -4.99 -1.24
N ALA A 140 0.83 -3.97 -0.41
CA ALA A 140 0.48 -4.17 0.99
C ALA A 140 -0.80 -5.03 1.12
N ASN A 141 -1.82 -4.78 0.28
CA ASN A 141 -3.04 -5.60 0.26
C ASN A 141 -2.77 -7.05 -0.16
N LEU A 142 -1.97 -7.28 -1.21
CA LEU A 142 -1.64 -8.63 -1.68
C LEU A 142 -0.78 -9.41 -0.68
N VAL A 143 0.28 -8.78 -0.14
CA VAL A 143 1.15 -9.41 0.86
C VAL A 143 0.35 -9.66 2.13
N SER A 144 -0.49 -8.71 2.56
CA SER A 144 -1.38 -8.91 3.70
C SER A 144 -2.39 -10.05 3.48
N ALA A 145 -2.88 -10.25 2.26
CA ALA A 145 -3.70 -11.40 1.90
C ALA A 145 -2.92 -12.71 1.97
N SER A 146 -1.69 -12.75 1.45
CA SER A 146 -0.78 -13.90 1.57
C SER A 146 -0.52 -14.29 3.02
N LEU A 147 -0.17 -13.31 3.86
CA LEU A 147 0.10 -13.50 5.28
C LEU A 147 -1.14 -13.91 6.10
N ARG A 148 -2.36 -13.65 5.60
CA ARG A 148 -3.60 -14.16 6.20
C ARG A 148 -3.90 -15.59 5.78
N ALA A 149 -3.55 -15.96 4.55
CA ALA A 149 -3.83 -17.28 4.01
C ALA A 149 -2.96 -18.37 4.66
N THR A 150 -1.71 -18.05 5.02
CA THR A 150 -0.78 -18.98 5.64
C THR A 150 -0.03 -18.33 6.81
N PRO A 151 0.17 -19.06 7.93
CA PRO A 151 1.00 -18.58 9.03
C PRO A 151 2.50 -18.56 8.67
N LYS A 152 2.91 -19.33 7.65
CA LYS A 152 4.29 -19.33 7.14
C LYS A 152 4.43 -18.29 6.04
N THR A 153 5.34 -17.34 6.23
CA THR A 153 5.70 -16.35 5.21
C THR A 153 6.31 -17.05 4.00
N SER A 154 5.77 -16.75 2.82
CA SER A 154 6.30 -17.31 1.58
C SER A 154 7.63 -16.64 1.18
N PRO A 155 8.49 -17.29 0.38
CA PRO A 155 9.77 -16.68 -0.05
C PRO A 155 9.59 -15.33 -0.77
N LYS A 156 8.51 -15.17 -1.54
CA LYS A 156 8.21 -13.90 -2.22
C LYS A 156 7.79 -12.80 -1.25
N ASP A 157 7.07 -13.14 -0.19
CA ASP A 157 6.72 -12.18 0.86
C ASP A 157 7.97 -11.76 1.63
N GLU A 158 8.90 -12.70 1.91
CA GLU A 158 10.18 -12.37 2.56
C GLU A 158 11.02 -11.37 1.75
N VAL A 159 10.96 -11.42 0.42
CA VAL A 159 11.63 -10.46 -0.46
C VAL A 159 10.86 -9.12 -0.55
N ALA A 160 9.52 -9.17 -0.56
CA ALA A 160 8.68 -7.98 -0.70
C ALA A 160 8.62 -7.13 0.57
N LEU A 161 8.58 -7.76 1.75
CA LEU A 161 8.40 -7.10 3.04
C LEU A 161 9.45 -6.00 3.32
N PRO A 162 10.78 -6.25 3.22
CA PRO A 162 11.77 -5.20 3.45
C PRO A 162 11.62 -4.02 2.48
N LYS A 163 11.31 -4.29 1.20
CA LYS A 163 11.11 -3.24 0.19
C LYS A 163 9.88 -2.38 0.51
N LEU A 164 8.80 -3.01 0.97
CA LEU A 164 7.61 -2.30 1.42
C LEU A 164 7.88 -1.48 2.67
N TYR A 165 8.54 -2.05 3.68
CA TYR A 165 8.88 -1.31 4.89
C TYR A 165 9.80 -0.13 4.62
N ALA A 166 10.80 -0.30 3.75
CA ALA A 166 11.66 0.79 3.31
C ALA A 166 10.85 1.93 2.67
N TYR A 167 9.96 1.63 1.73
CA TYR A 167 9.12 2.66 1.11
C TYR A 167 8.15 3.31 2.11
N LEU A 168 7.40 2.53 2.88
CA LEU A 168 6.46 3.03 3.88
C LEU A 168 7.17 3.88 4.95
N SER A 169 8.45 3.59 5.25
CA SER A 169 9.24 4.42 6.16
C SER A 169 9.41 5.86 5.65
N THR A 170 9.54 6.03 4.33
CA THR A 170 9.61 7.37 3.71
C THR A 170 8.32 8.15 3.92
N LEU A 171 7.17 7.47 3.87
CA LEU A 171 5.87 8.08 4.13
C LEU A 171 5.73 8.49 5.60
N THR A 172 6.10 7.60 6.53
CA THR A 172 6.05 7.91 7.98
C THR A 172 7.03 8.99 8.43
N LYS A 173 8.08 9.26 7.64
CA LYS A 173 9.05 10.34 7.87
C LYS A 173 8.65 11.65 7.16
N SER A 174 7.58 11.64 6.36
CA SER A 174 7.07 12.84 5.69
C SER A 174 6.57 13.87 6.68
N ALA A 175 6.55 15.15 6.30
CA ALA A 175 5.86 16.20 7.06
C ALA A 175 4.33 16.16 6.86
N ASP A 176 3.84 15.52 5.80
CA ASP A 176 2.42 15.38 5.49
C ASP A 176 1.79 14.27 6.34
N THR A 177 0.81 14.63 7.16
CA THR A 177 0.11 13.70 8.07
C THR A 177 -0.76 12.67 7.34
N GLY A 178 -1.26 12.99 6.15
CA GLY A 178 -1.97 12.06 5.28
C GLY A 178 -1.05 11.00 4.69
N LEU A 179 0.18 11.37 4.30
CA LEU A 179 1.20 10.41 3.90
C LEU A 179 1.66 9.55 5.08
N GLN A 180 1.88 10.16 6.25
CA GLN A 180 2.20 9.41 7.47
C GLN A 180 1.12 8.36 7.76
N ASP A 181 -0.16 8.73 7.68
CA ASP A 181 -1.28 7.82 7.91
C ASP A 181 -1.28 6.65 6.93
N ILE A 182 -1.05 6.90 5.63
CA ILE A 182 -0.91 5.83 4.62
C ILE A 182 0.24 4.87 4.99
N GLY A 183 1.39 5.42 5.40
CA GLY A 183 2.54 4.63 5.84
C GLY A 183 2.21 3.72 7.02
N VAL A 184 1.57 4.28 8.05
CA VAL A 184 1.19 3.56 9.28
C VAL A 184 0.13 2.50 9.02
N GLN A 185 -0.89 2.80 8.19
CA GLN A 185 -1.89 1.81 7.79
C GLN A 185 -1.25 0.66 7.01
N GLY A 186 -0.29 0.96 6.13
CA GLY A 186 0.50 -0.05 5.41
C GLY A 186 1.25 -0.98 6.37
N TYR A 187 1.89 -0.44 7.41
CA TYR A 187 2.50 -1.26 8.46
C TYR A 187 1.47 -2.16 9.15
N SER A 188 0.35 -1.59 9.59
CA SER A 188 -0.71 -2.35 10.28
C SER A 188 -1.25 -3.51 9.44
N ALA A 189 -1.37 -3.31 8.12
CA ALA A 189 -1.78 -4.35 7.20
C ALA A 189 -0.76 -5.51 7.12
N LEU A 190 0.53 -5.21 7.22
CA LEU A 190 1.63 -6.18 7.03
C LEU A 190 2.03 -6.92 8.31
N LEU A 191 1.82 -6.36 9.51
CA LEU A 191 2.23 -6.94 10.80
C LEU A 191 1.33 -8.08 11.29
N ARG A 192 1.02 -9.04 10.41
CA ARG A 192 0.09 -10.15 10.67
C ARG A 192 0.76 -11.37 11.29
N THR A 193 1.98 -11.68 10.87
CA THR A 193 2.71 -12.89 11.28
C THR A 193 3.92 -12.54 12.13
N LYS A 194 4.38 -13.49 12.94
CA LYS A 194 5.62 -13.34 13.73
C LYS A 194 6.79 -12.92 12.84
N ARG A 195 6.96 -13.63 11.71
CA ARG A 195 8.04 -13.35 10.77
C ARG A 195 7.98 -11.94 10.17
N SER A 196 6.80 -11.44 9.80
CA SER A 196 6.67 -10.04 9.35
C SER A 196 7.07 -9.03 10.43
N ARG A 197 6.71 -9.30 11.70
CA ARG A 197 7.09 -8.45 12.84
C ARG A 197 8.59 -8.49 13.12
N GLU A 198 9.24 -9.66 13.01
CA GLU A 198 10.69 -9.79 13.13
C GLU A 198 11.45 -8.96 12.08
N ILE A 199 11.01 -9.01 10.82
CA ILE A 199 11.62 -8.25 9.73
C ILE A 199 11.43 -6.75 9.99
N PHE A 200 10.22 -6.34 10.38
CA PHE A 200 9.92 -4.95 10.73
C PHE A 200 10.80 -4.42 11.87
N TRP A 201 10.98 -5.22 12.93
CA TRP A 201 11.76 -4.86 14.12
C TRP A 201 13.27 -4.82 13.86
N LYS A 202 13.78 -5.68 12.96
CA LYS A 202 15.18 -5.59 12.51
C LYS A 202 15.52 -4.21 11.96
N GLU A 203 14.57 -3.55 11.30
CA GLU A 203 14.71 -2.21 10.74
C GLU A 203 14.13 -1.10 11.64
N ARG A 204 14.00 -1.33 12.96
CA ARG A 204 13.35 -0.41 13.93
C ARG A 204 13.78 1.06 13.86
N ASN A 205 15.02 1.36 13.48
CA ASN A 205 15.49 2.74 13.31
C ASN A 205 14.78 3.46 12.14
N ASN A 206 14.38 2.70 11.11
CA ASN A 206 13.61 3.22 10.00
C ASN A 206 12.11 3.06 10.19
N THR A 207 11.66 2.06 10.95
CA THR A 207 10.25 1.71 11.06
C THR A 207 9.60 2.21 12.35
N VAL A 208 10.16 1.88 13.52
CA VAL A 208 9.61 2.21 14.84
C VAL A 208 9.94 3.64 15.27
N GLU A 209 11.17 4.09 15.04
CA GLU A 209 11.63 5.42 15.48
C GLU A 209 10.76 6.58 14.94
N PRO A 210 10.34 6.59 13.66
CA PRO A 210 9.39 7.60 13.18
C PRO A 210 8.03 7.55 13.90
N LEU A 211 7.53 6.36 14.26
CA LEU A 211 6.28 6.21 15.00
C LEU A 211 6.37 6.82 16.40
N ILE A 212 7.50 6.60 17.08
CA ILE A 212 7.78 7.25 18.37
C ILE A 212 7.90 8.77 18.19
N GLY A 213 8.48 9.23 17.08
CA GLY A 213 8.51 10.64 16.71
C GLY A 213 7.10 11.26 16.62
N ILE A 214 6.17 10.58 15.95
CA ILE A 214 4.76 11.00 15.85
C ILE A 214 4.11 11.05 17.24
N LEU A 215 4.34 10.06 18.10
CA LEU A 215 3.83 10.05 19.48
C LEU A 215 4.39 11.20 20.33
N ARG A 216 5.68 11.48 20.22
CA ARG A 216 6.33 12.61 20.92
C ARG A 216 5.76 13.94 20.45
N ALA A 217 5.55 14.10 19.15
CA ALA A 217 4.91 15.29 18.60
C ALA A 217 3.49 15.45 19.15
N ALA A 218 2.71 14.37 19.21
CA ALA A 218 1.36 14.37 19.76
C ALA A 218 1.31 14.67 21.27
N ALA A 219 2.32 14.23 22.04
CA ALA A 219 2.42 14.51 23.48
C ALA A 219 2.74 15.98 23.79
N GLY A 220 3.11 16.77 22.77
CA GLY A 220 3.54 18.15 22.92
C GLY A 220 4.94 18.27 23.54
N PRO A 221 5.52 19.48 23.58
CA PRO A 221 6.79 19.69 24.26
C PRO A 221 6.62 19.33 25.74
N THR A 222 7.39 18.34 26.21
CA THR A 222 7.61 18.13 27.65
C THR A 222 8.15 19.43 28.21
N LYS A 223 7.33 20.12 29.01
CA LYS A 223 7.69 21.39 29.65
C LYS A 223 8.92 21.19 30.53
N ASP A 224 10.10 21.43 29.97
CA ASP A 224 11.26 21.87 30.71
C ASP A 224 11.66 23.25 30.16
N ASN A 225 11.35 24.25 30.98
CA ASN A 225 11.70 25.67 30.88
C ASN A 225 11.05 26.56 29.79
N GLY A 226 10.16 27.44 30.29
CA GLY A 226 10.25 28.87 29.97
C GLY A 226 9.39 29.38 28.81
N SER A 227 8.22 29.92 29.14
CA SER A 227 7.62 31.11 28.51
C SER A 227 7.64 31.17 26.97
N SER A 228 6.54 30.73 26.34
CA SER A 228 6.01 31.43 25.15
C SER A 228 4.51 31.23 25.05
N LEU A 229 3.76 32.27 25.44
CA LEU A 229 2.40 32.50 24.94
C LEU A 229 2.51 32.93 23.48
N GLY A 230 2.20 32.04 22.56
CA GLY A 230 2.11 32.33 21.13
C GLY A 230 0.94 31.58 20.52
N GLY A 231 -0.20 32.26 20.38
CA GLY A 231 -1.42 31.67 19.87
C GLY A 231 -1.30 31.17 18.44
N SER A 232 -1.94 30.05 18.16
CA SER A 232 -2.34 29.65 16.82
C SER A 232 -3.64 28.88 16.95
N ARG A 233 -4.67 29.39 16.25
CA ARG A 233 -6.02 28.84 16.22
C ARG A 233 -5.98 27.43 15.61
N ALA A 234 -6.02 26.40 16.46
CA ALA A 234 -6.29 25.04 16.03
C ALA A 234 -7.80 24.89 15.85
N GLY A 235 -8.28 25.23 14.65
CA GLY A 235 -9.54 24.71 14.16
C GLY A 235 -9.38 23.21 13.91
N GLU A 236 -10.25 22.44 14.57
CA GLU A 236 -10.67 21.07 14.24
C GLU A 236 -9.66 19.91 14.51
N THR A 237 -9.91 19.21 15.62
CA THR A 237 -9.64 17.77 15.83
C THR A 237 -8.20 17.25 16.01
N GLY A 238 -7.19 18.11 16.14
CA GLY A 238 -5.83 17.70 16.49
C GLY A 238 -5.57 17.64 18.01
N ILE A 239 -4.86 16.60 18.48
CA ILE A 239 -4.22 16.63 19.81
C ILE A 239 -3.05 17.62 19.74
N SER A 240 -2.51 18.05 20.90
CA SER A 240 -1.32 18.93 20.97
C SER A 240 -0.25 18.54 19.94
N GLY A 241 0.31 19.52 19.24
CA GLY A 241 1.32 19.28 18.20
C GLY A 241 0.80 19.01 16.79
N GLY A 242 -0.52 19.09 16.54
CA GLY A 242 -1.09 19.02 15.19
C GLY A 242 -1.24 17.61 14.63
N VAL A 243 -1.04 16.58 15.46
CA VAL A 243 -1.25 15.17 15.08
C VAL A 243 -2.74 14.84 15.18
N GLY A 244 -3.33 14.38 14.07
CA GLY A 244 -4.72 13.94 14.03
C GLY A 244 -4.95 12.67 14.87
N ILE A 245 -6.10 12.58 15.54
CA ILE A 245 -6.41 11.45 16.44
C ILE A 245 -6.45 10.10 15.73
N GLN A 246 -6.82 10.08 14.45
CA GLN A 246 -6.85 8.87 13.63
C GLN A 246 -5.44 8.32 13.39
N LEU A 247 -4.49 9.20 13.02
CA LEU A 247 -3.09 8.84 12.88
C LEU A 247 -2.53 8.30 14.20
N LEU A 248 -2.84 8.96 15.32
CA LEU A 248 -2.42 8.50 16.65
C LEU A 248 -2.95 7.08 16.96
N TYR A 249 -4.23 6.83 16.70
CA TYR A 249 -4.84 5.52 16.86
C TYR A 249 -4.13 4.46 16.01
N HIS A 250 -3.85 4.75 14.74
CA HIS A 250 -3.15 3.81 13.87
C HIS A 250 -1.71 3.54 14.34
N VAL A 251 -1.00 4.56 14.83
CA VAL A 251 0.35 4.39 15.39
C VAL A 251 0.32 3.48 16.61
N LEU A 252 -0.61 3.71 17.54
CA LEU A 252 -0.79 2.86 18.72
C LEU A 252 -1.17 1.43 18.35
N LEU A 253 -1.99 1.25 17.32
CA LEU A 253 -2.36 -0.07 16.80
C LEU A 253 -1.13 -0.82 16.27
N VAL A 254 -0.25 -0.16 15.53
CA VAL A 254 1.01 -0.75 15.05
C VAL A 254 1.91 -1.17 16.21
N LEU A 255 2.09 -0.31 17.22
CA LEU A 255 2.88 -0.65 18.40
C LEU A 255 2.26 -1.79 19.21
N TRP A 256 0.94 -1.82 19.34
CA TRP A 256 0.21 -2.92 19.96
C TRP A 256 0.42 -4.23 19.19
N GLN A 257 0.37 -4.23 17.86
CA GLN A 257 0.68 -5.42 17.06
C GLN A 257 2.10 -5.94 17.29
N LEU A 258 3.08 -5.06 17.50
CA LEU A 258 4.45 -5.44 17.81
C LEU A 258 4.60 -6.01 19.22
N SER A 259 3.82 -5.51 20.19
CA SER A 259 3.90 -5.94 21.60
C SER A 259 3.66 -7.45 21.81
N PHE A 260 3.02 -8.13 20.85
CA PHE A 260 2.85 -9.57 20.86
C PHE A 260 4.15 -10.37 20.67
N GLU A 261 5.25 -9.73 20.29
CA GLU A 261 6.57 -10.35 20.21
C GLU A 261 7.47 -9.82 21.33
N GLY A 262 7.07 -10.06 22.59
CA GLY A 262 7.79 -9.60 23.79
C GLY A 262 9.28 -9.95 23.77
N ASP A 263 9.60 -11.18 23.35
CA ASP A 263 10.97 -11.71 23.19
C ASP A 263 11.86 -10.82 22.28
N LEU A 264 11.27 -10.16 21.27
CA LEU A 264 12.00 -9.31 20.33
C LEU A 264 12.27 -7.91 20.91
N ILE A 265 11.36 -7.43 21.76
CA ILE A 265 11.33 -6.04 22.23
C ILE A 265 12.18 -5.87 23.49
N GLY A 266 12.22 -6.87 24.37
CA GLY A 266 13.14 -6.86 25.52
C GLY A 266 12.96 -8.07 26.43
N ALA A 267 14.06 -8.55 27.00
CA ALA A 267 14.12 -9.75 27.86
C ALA A 267 13.25 -9.69 29.15
N GLN A 268 12.65 -8.53 29.46
CA GLN A 268 11.78 -8.35 30.63
C GLN A 268 10.28 -8.31 30.27
N LEU A 269 9.94 -8.46 28.98
CA LEU A 269 8.55 -8.46 28.48
C LEU A 269 8.00 -9.87 28.23
N GLU A 270 8.70 -10.92 28.70
CA GLU A 270 8.33 -12.34 28.54
C GLU A 270 7.16 -12.82 29.44
N SER A 271 6.30 -11.93 29.96
CA SER A 271 5.24 -12.30 30.92
C SER A 271 3.94 -12.76 30.26
#